data_AF-A0A952HUE2-F1
#
_entry.id   AF-A0A952HUE2-F1
#
_cell.length_a   1.000
_cell.length_b   1.000
_cell.length_c   1.000
_cell.angle_alpha   90.00
_cell.angle_beta   90.00
_cell.angle_gamma   90.00
#
_symmetry.space_group_name_H-M   'P 1'
#
loop_
_entity.id
_entity.type
_entity.pdbx_description
1 polymer ?
#
loop_
_entity_poly.entity_id
_entity_poly.type
_entity_poly.pdbx_seq_one_letter_code
_entity_poly.pdbx_strand_id
1 'polypeptide(L)'
;FTALQTGSTTLQIQKDNKPITDALQAIVNYYNQLVDIVNKETGKGGKLSGEYGLNQIVNGIFNQLQPLFTAGIINFDRTTGHISLNTSKLNDALANNRADLQNALNNVKNNLTTYLNSYTQFNGILDQYNKSYDNQIQNIQNLIDLQTKRVQMEIETLKNQFIKMQMLQAQMNDISMRIQATFGLQNSK
;
A
#
# COMPACT_ATOMS: atom_id res chain seq x y z
N PHE A 1 -13.22 -1.33 50.10
CA PHE A 1 -12.24 -1.27 51.20
C PHE A 1 -12.34 -2.57 51.96
N THR A 2 -11.21 -3.22 52.26
CA THR A 2 -11.21 -4.52 52.95
C THR A 2 -10.29 -4.40 54.16
N ALA A 3 -10.84 -4.53 55.36
CA ALA A 3 -10.09 -4.39 56.61
C ALA A 3 -9.39 -5.72 56.97
N LEU A 4 -8.09 -5.67 57.23
CA LEU A 4 -7.28 -6.85 57.55
C LEU A 4 -6.95 -6.96 59.05
N GLN A 5 -6.91 -5.84 59.80
CA GLN A 5 -6.71 -5.81 61.25
C GLN A 5 -7.16 -4.47 61.87
N THR A 6 -7.30 -4.42 63.20
CA THR A 6 -7.64 -3.20 63.96
C THR A 6 -6.43 -2.27 64.10
N GLY A 7 -6.63 -0.97 63.86
CA GLY A 7 -5.61 0.07 63.95
C GLY A 7 -5.99 1.36 63.22
N SER A 8 -5.13 2.38 63.29
CA SER A 8 -5.29 3.62 62.50
C SER A 8 -4.35 3.57 61.29
N THR A 9 -4.87 3.91 60.10
CA THR A 9 -4.09 4.00 58.87
C THR A 9 -4.49 5.25 58.09
N THR A 10 -3.51 5.89 57.44
CA THR A 10 -3.76 7.03 56.55
C THR A 10 -3.82 6.54 55.12
N LEU A 11 -4.93 6.81 54.44
CA LEU A 11 -5.11 6.45 53.03
C LEU A 11 -4.79 7.66 52.17
N GLN A 12 -3.70 7.59 51.39
CA GLN A 12 -3.37 8.62 50.42
C GLN A 12 -3.88 8.22 49.04
N ILE A 13 -4.81 9.02 48.50
CA ILE A 13 -5.22 8.92 47.11
C ILE A 13 -4.32 9.85 46.31
N GLN A 14 -3.38 9.28 45.55
CA GLN A 14 -2.52 10.02 44.62
C GLN A 14 -3.02 9.84 43.19
N LYS A 15 -2.80 10.84 42.33
CA LYS A 15 -3.19 10.77 40.92
C LYS A 15 -2.22 9.86 40.17
N ASP A 16 -2.75 8.83 39.51
CA ASP A 16 -1.98 8.02 38.57
C ASP A 16 -2.03 8.64 37.17
N ASN A 17 -0.90 9.17 36.71
CA ASN A 17 -0.75 9.76 35.38
C ASN A 17 -0.16 8.77 34.36
N LYS A 18 0.26 7.57 34.78
CA LYS A 18 0.89 6.58 33.91
C LYS A 18 0.01 6.20 32.70
N PRO A 19 -1.32 6.01 32.83
CA PRO A 19 -2.15 5.67 31.67
C PRO A 19 -2.14 6.73 30.56
N ILE A 20 -2.05 8.01 30.93
CA ILE A 20 -2.01 9.12 29.96
C ILE A 20 -0.68 9.13 29.22
N THR A 21 0.43 8.98 29.96
CA THR A 21 1.77 8.93 29.38
C THR A 21 1.92 7.72 28.45
N ASP A 22 1.45 6.54 28.86
CA ASP A 22 1.50 5.32 28.05
C ASP A 22 0.68 5.47 26.76
N ALA A 23 -0.53 6.04 26.84
CA ALA A 23 -1.37 6.25 25.67
C ALA A 23 -0.75 7.23 24.66
N LEU A 24 -0.17 8.34 25.14
CA LEU A 24 0.53 9.29 24.28
C LEU A 24 1.79 8.68 23.65
N GLN A 25 2.54 7.90 24.41
CA GLN A 25 3.70 7.18 23.88
C GLN A 25 3.29 6.18 22.80
N ALA A 26 2.16 5.48 22.97
CA ALA A 26 1.64 4.58 21.96
C ALA A 26 1.28 5.32 20.66
N ILE A 27 0.63 6.49 20.75
CA ILE A 27 0.33 7.33 19.57
C ILE A 27 1.62 7.72 18.83
N VAL A 28 2.64 8.17 19.58
CA VAL A 28 3.96 8.51 19.03
C VAL A 28 4.56 7.32 18.30
N ASN A 29 4.56 6.15 18.93
CA ASN A 29 5.13 4.92 18.36
C ASN A 29 4.40 4.50 17.08
N TYR A 30 3.07 4.48 17.08
CA TYR A 30 2.30 4.09 15.90
C TYR A 30 2.47 5.07 14.73
N TYR A 31 2.54 6.38 15.02
CA TYR A 31 2.84 7.37 13.99
C TYR A 31 4.23 7.15 13.37
N ASN A 32 5.27 6.97 14.20
CA ASN A 32 6.63 6.76 13.70
C ASN A 32 6.74 5.45 12.90
N GLN A 33 6.10 4.37 13.36
CA GLN A 33 6.03 3.13 12.60
C GLN A 33 5.35 3.31 11.25
N LEU A 34 4.28 4.11 11.18
CA LEU A 34 3.63 4.42 9.91
C LEU A 34 4.56 5.20 8.99
N VAL A 35 5.25 6.23 9.50
CA VAL A 35 6.26 7.00 8.74
C VAL A 35 7.34 6.06 8.18
N ASP A 36 7.85 5.15 9.00
CA ASP A 36 8.88 4.19 8.58
C ASP A 36 8.39 3.25 7.49
N ILE A 37 7.17 2.71 7.63
CA ILE A 37 6.56 1.83 6.63
C ILE A 37 6.38 2.60 5.31
N VAL A 38 5.83 3.81 5.36
CA VAL A 38 5.60 4.61 4.16
C VAL A 38 6.91 4.99 3.48
N ASN A 39 7.91 5.44 4.23
CA ASN A 39 9.23 5.77 3.70
C ASN A 39 9.92 4.56 3.07
N LYS A 40 9.80 3.38 3.70
CA LYS A 40 10.36 2.13 3.17
C LYS A 40 9.69 1.70 1.87
N GLU A 41 8.36 1.71 1.83
CA GLU A 41 7.61 1.18 0.68
C GLU A 41 7.54 2.18 -0.49
N THR A 42 7.50 3.49 -0.21
CA THR A 42 7.40 4.57 -1.24
C THR A 42 8.73 5.22 -1.58
N GLY A 43 9.77 4.99 -0.77
CA GLY A 43 11.12 5.48 -1.01
C GLY A 43 11.78 4.85 -2.24
N LYS A 44 12.98 5.34 -2.58
CA LYS A 44 13.74 4.88 -3.74
C LYS A 44 14.00 3.37 -3.65
N GLY A 45 13.48 2.61 -4.61
CA GLY A 45 13.62 1.15 -4.67
C GLY A 45 12.60 0.37 -3.83
N GLY A 46 11.65 1.05 -3.19
CA GLY A 46 10.49 0.44 -2.55
C GLY A 46 9.48 -0.07 -3.57
N LYS A 47 8.59 -0.98 -3.14
CA LYS A 47 7.57 -1.61 -4.01
C LYS A 47 6.57 -0.61 -4.56
N LEU A 48 6.33 0.46 -3.82
CA LEU A 48 5.41 1.55 -4.14
C LEU A 48 6.17 2.83 -4.46
N SER A 49 7.41 2.72 -4.96
CA SER A 49 8.22 3.88 -5.34
C SER A 49 7.46 4.77 -6.33
N GLY A 50 7.30 6.05 -5.98
CA GLY A 50 6.53 7.02 -6.78
C GLY A 50 5.04 7.11 -6.42
N GLU A 51 4.55 6.27 -5.52
CA GLU A 51 3.22 6.41 -4.92
C GLU A 51 3.25 7.54 -3.88
N TYR A 52 2.38 8.55 -4.06
CA TYR A 52 2.35 9.74 -3.23
C TYR A 52 1.15 9.80 -2.26
N GLY A 53 0.12 9.00 -2.50
CA GLY A 53 -1.09 8.94 -1.67
C GLY A 53 -0.81 8.51 -0.24
N LEU A 54 0.13 7.58 -0.02
CA LEU A 54 0.52 7.16 1.34
C LEU A 54 1.19 8.28 2.13
N ASN A 55 1.96 9.15 1.48
CA ASN A 55 2.53 10.33 2.12
C ASN A 55 1.45 11.35 2.50
N GLN A 56 0.35 11.44 1.73
CA GLN A 56 -0.81 12.26 2.10
C GLN A 56 -1.50 11.74 3.36
N ILE A 57 -1.56 10.42 3.57
CA ILE A 57 -2.14 9.82 4.79
C ILE A 57 -1.30 10.18 6.02
N VAL A 58 0.02 10.03 5.93
CA VAL A 58 0.95 10.40 7.02
C VAL A 58 0.78 11.87 7.39
N ASN A 59 0.77 12.77 6.40
CA ASN A 59 0.58 14.20 6.62
C ASN A 59 -0.81 14.52 7.18
N GLY A 60 -1.84 13.83 6.73
CA GLY A 60 -3.19 14.00 7.24
C GLY A 60 -3.32 13.62 8.71
N ILE A 61 -2.70 12.50 9.13
CA ILE A 61 -2.61 12.10 10.54
C ILE A 61 -1.80 13.13 11.34
N PHE A 62 -0.64 13.56 10.82
CA PHE A 62 0.19 14.58 11.46
C PHE A 62 -0.61 15.84 11.79
N ASN A 63 -1.42 16.33 10.84
CA ASN A 63 -2.28 17.49 11.04
C ASN A 63 -3.34 17.27 12.13
N GLN A 64 -3.84 16.04 12.32
CA GLN A 64 -4.80 15.75 13.40
C GLN A 64 -4.14 15.80 14.78
N LEU A 65 -2.82 15.65 14.87
CA LEU A 65 -2.05 15.76 16.11
C LEU A 65 -1.69 17.22 16.46
N GLN A 66 -2.07 18.20 15.63
CA GLN A 66 -1.77 19.63 15.84
C GLN A 66 -2.04 20.15 17.27
N PRO A 67 -3.14 19.79 17.96
CA PRO A 67 -3.36 20.23 19.34
C PRO A 67 -2.23 19.85 20.30
N LEU A 68 -1.58 18.69 20.11
CA LEU A 68 -0.47 18.25 20.96
C LEU A 68 0.84 18.96 20.62
N PHE A 69 1.05 19.32 19.35
CA PHE A 69 2.16 20.18 18.95
C PHE A 69 2.00 21.60 19.50
N THR A 70 0.81 22.19 19.40
CA THR A 70 0.53 23.53 19.94
C THR A 70 0.72 23.57 21.46
N ALA A 71 0.33 22.50 22.17
CA ALA A 71 0.56 22.38 23.61
C ALA A 71 2.02 22.06 23.98
N GLY A 72 2.92 21.84 23.00
CA GLY A 72 4.31 21.49 23.22
C GLY A 72 4.52 20.10 23.83
N ILE A 73 3.49 19.25 23.80
CA ILE A 73 3.50 17.87 24.34
C ILE A 73 4.27 16.94 23.41
N ILE A 74 4.25 17.21 22.11
CA ILE A 74 4.95 16.42 21.09
C ILE A 74 5.91 17.34 20.32
N ASN A 75 7.11 16.84 20.04
CA ASN A 75 8.08 17.48 19.15
C ASN A 75 8.11 16.76 17.80
N PHE A 76 8.44 17.50 16.74
CA PHE A 76 8.61 16.96 15.39
C PHE A 76 10.06 17.09 14.93
N ASP A 77 10.61 15.99 14.43
CA ASP A 77 11.90 15.95 13.77
C ASP A 77 11.70 16.10 12.25
N ARG A 78 12.18 17.22 11.70
CA ARG A 78 12.06 17.54 10.27
C ARG A 78 12.93 16.67 9.38
N THR A 79 13.97 16.05 9.93
CA THR A 79 14.91 15.22 9.17
C THR A 79 14.36 13.83 8.95
N THR A 80 13.76 13.23 9.98
CA THR A 80 13.21 11.87 9.91
C THR A 80 11.71 11.84 9.61
N GLY A 81 11.01 12.94 9.88
CA GLY A 81 9.55 12.97 9.88
C GLY A 81 8.95 12.32 11.13
N HIS A 82 9.75 11.95 12.12
CA HIS A 82 9.28 11.33 13.36
C HIS A 82 8.80 12.37 14.37
N ILE A 83 8.00 11.89 15.32
CA ILE A 83 7.55 12.65 16.47
C ILE A 83 8.08 12.04 17.76
N SER A 84 8.20 12.85 18.82
CA SER A 84 8.63 12.40 20.14
C SER A 84 7.85 13.08 21.25
N LEU A 85 7.67 12.38 22.36
CA LEU A 85 6.96 12.90 23.52
C LEU A 85 7.86 13.82 24.35
N ASN A 86 7.41 15.04 24.62
CA ASN A 86 8.04 15.96 25.55
C ASN A 86 7.55 15.67 26.97
N THR A 87 8.23 14.75 27.65
CA THR A 87 7.84 14.31 29.01
C THR A 87 7.84 15.44 30.03
N SER A 88 8.75 16.40 29.91
CA SER A 88 8.77 17.58 30.78
C SER A 88 7.51 18.43 30.63
N LYS A 89 7.11 18.74 29.39
CA LYS A 89 5.89 19.51 29.11
C LYS A 89 4.63 18.75 29.46
N LEU A 90 4.61 17.43 29.25
CA LEU A 90 3.51 16.58 29.67
C LEU A 90 3.33 16.60 31.20
N ASN A 91 4.42 16.42 31.95
CA ASN A 91 4.36 16.44 33.42
C ASN A 91 3.90 17.81 33.95
N ASP A 92 4.37 18.90 33.35
CA ASP A 92 3.92 20.25 33.66
C ASP A 92 2.42 20.43 33.37
N ALA A 93 1.94 20.00 32.20
CA ALA A 93 0.52 20.08 31.84
C ALA A 93 -0.36 19.22 32.75
N LEU A 94 0.10 18.05 33.17
CA LEU A 94 -0.62 17.17 34.10
C LEU A 94 -0.75 17.76 35.51
N ALA A 95 0.26 18.52 35.94
CA ALA A 95 0.29 19.18 37.25
C ALA A 95 -0.49 20.50 37.25
N ASN A 96 -0.29 21.33 36.22
CA ASN A 96 -0.65 22.75 36.24
C ASN A 96 -1.76 23.11 35.23
N ASN A 97 -1.85 22.43 34.08
CA ASN A 97 -2.74 22.81 32.96
C ASN A 97 -3.64 21.66 32.49
N ARG A 98 -4.23 20.93 33.45
CA ARG A 98 -4.89 19.65 33.16
C ARG A 98 -6.14 19.78 32.29
N ALA A 99 -6.89 20.87 32.45
CA ALA A 99 -8.08 21.14 31.64
C ALA A 99 -7.69 21.34 30.16
N ASP A 100 -6.63 22.10 29.90
CA ASP A 100 -6.13 22.35 28.55
C ASP A 100 -5.58 21.07 27.92
N LEU A 101 -4.85 20.26 28.69
CA LEU A 101 -4.39 18.95 28.25
C LEU A 101 -5.58 18.04 27.88
N GLN A 102 -6.61 17.99 28.71
CA GLN A 102 -7.81 17.20 28.43
C GLN A 102 -8.52 17.67 27.16
N ASN A 103 -8.63 18.98 26.94
CA ASN A 103 -9.21 19.54 25.72
C ASN A 103 -8.37 19.18 24.48
N ALA A 104 -7.05 19.30 24.55
CA ALA A 104 -6.15 18.92 23.47
C ALA A 104 -6.28 17.43 23.13
N LEU A 105 -6.31 16.56 24.14
CA LEU A 105 -6.49 15.11 23.97
C LEU A 105 -7.84 14.76 23.34
N ASN A 106 -8.92 15.40 23.79
CA ASN A 106 -10.26 15.20 23.22
C ASN A 106 -10.32 15.64 21.75
N ASN A 107 -9.70 16.78 21.42
CA ASN A 107 -9.63 17.26 20.04
C ASN A 107 -8.84 16.28 19.17
N VAL A 108 -7.67 15.82 19.62
CA VAL A 108 -6.89 14.81 18.89
C VAL A 108 -7.69 13.52 18.71
N LYS A 109 -8.34 13.01 19.76
CA LYS A 109 -9.19 11.82 19.67
C LYS A 109 -10.25 11.99 18.60
N ASN A 110 -11.00 13.08 18.63
CA ASN A 110 -12.12 13.30 17.71
C ASN A 110 -11.63 13.48 16.26
N ASN A 111 -10.59 14.31 16.08
CA ASN A 111 -9.98 14.60 14.78
C ASN A 111 -9.40 13.33 14.15
N LEU A 112 -8.60 12.59 14.91
CA LEU A 112 -7.95 11.39 14.42
C LEU A 112 -8.97 10.27 14.14
N THR A 113 -9.97 10.09 15.01
CA THR A 113 -11.04 9.10 14.79
C THR A 113 -11.82 9.42 13.53
N THR A 114 -12.21 10.68 13.35
CA THR A 114 -12.95 11.13 12.16
C THR A 114 -12.12 10.94 10.89
N TYR A 115 -10.85 11.33 10.94
CA TYR A 115 -9.94 11.18 9.81
C TYR A 115 -9.75 9.70 9.46
N LEU A 116 -9.36 8.86 10.41
CA LEU A 116 -9.10 7.44 10.18
C LEU A 116 -10.34 6.69 9.70
N ASN A 117 -11.52 7.00 10.25
CA ASN A 117 -12.78 6.37 9.82
C ASN A 117 -13.04 6.57 8.32
N SER A 118 -12.70 7.73 7.75
CA SER A 118 -12.87 7.97 6.31
C SER A 118 -12.05 7.02 5.43
N TYR A 119 -10.91 6.55 5.94
CA TYR A 119 -10.01 5.62 5.25
C TYR A 119 -10.35 4.16 5.53
N THR A 120 -10.63 3.81 6.79
CA THR A 120 -10.68 2.41 7.27
C THR A 120 -12.08 1.82 7.35
N GLN A 121 -13.14 2.63 7.26
CA GLN A 121 -14.50 2.10 7.27
C GLN A 121 -14.77 1.22 6.03
N PHE A 122 -15.82 0.39 6.13
CA PHE A 122 -16.31 -0.36 4.96
C PHE A 122 -16.65 0.62 3.83
N ASN A 123 -16.17 0.35 2.62
CA ASN A 123 -16.26 1.25 1.47
C ASN A 123 -15.55 2.62 1.63
N GLY A 124 -14.64 2.72 2.60
CA GLY A 124 -13.72 3.85 2.76
C GLY A 124 -12.65 3.90 1.67
N ILE A 125 -11.78 4.92 1.76
CA ILE A 125 -10.78 5.22 0.71
C ILE A 125 -9.87 4.02 0.41
N LEU A 126 -9.42 3.30 1.45
CA LEU A 126 -8.52 2.15 1.25
C LEU A 126 -9.23 0.97 0.56
N ASP A 127 -10.50 0.74 0.87
CA ASP A 127 -11.31 -0.29 0.21
C ASP A 127 -11.56 0.06 -1.27
N GLN A 128 -11.77 1.34 -1.58
CA GLN A 128 -11.89 1.82 -2.95
C GLN A 128 -10.61 1.64 -3.75
N TYR A 129 -9.43 1.87 -3.14
CA TYR A 129 -8.16 1.59 -3.79
C TYR A 129 -7.97 0.10 -4.08
N ASN A 130 -8.30 -0.78 -3.13
CA ASN A 130 -8.24 -2.23 -3.37
C ASN A 130 -9.13 -2.65 -4.54
N LYS A 131 -10.38 -2.19 -4.57
CA LYS A 131 -11.30 -2.44 -5.70
C LYS A 131 -10.76 -1.93 -7.03
N SER A 132 -10.12 -0.76 -7.04
CA SER A 132 -9.49 -0.20 -8.24
C SER A 132 -8.35 -1.08 -8.74
N TYR A 133 -7.48 -1.56 -7.85
CA TYR A 133 -6.40 -2.49 -8.20
C TYR A 133 -6.93 -3.83 -8.70
N ASP A 134 -7.95 -4.39 -8.05
CA ASP A 134 -8.59 -5.64 -8.50
C ASP A 134 -9.17 -5.50 -9.92
N ASN A 135 -9.83 -4.39 -10.21
CA ASN A 135 -10.34 -4.10 -11.55
C ASN A 135 -9.22 -3.96 -12.59
N GLN A 136 -8.11 -3.31 -12.23
CA GLN A 136 -6.95 -3.21 -13.11
C GLN A 136 -6.34 -4.59 -13.40
N ILE A 137 -6.21 -5.44 -12.38
CA ILE A 137 -5.73 -6.81 -12.53
C ILE A 137 -6.64 -7.60 -13.48
N GLN A 138 -7.95 -7.52 -13.30
CA GLN A 138 -8.91 -8.19 -14.17
C GLN A 138 -8.82 -7.70 -15.63
N ASN A 139 -8.69 -6.39 -15.84
CA ASN A 139 -8.53 -5.83 -17.18
C ASN A 139 -7.25 -6.30 -17.86
N ILE A 140 -6.14 -6.36 -17.11
CA ILE A 140 -4.87 -6.89 -17.62
C ILE A 140 -5.01 -8.37 -17.99
N GLN A 141 -5.66 -9.18 -17.15
CA GLN A 141 -5.89 -10.59 -17.45
C GLN A 141 -6.71 -10.77 -18.74
N ASN A 142 -7.78 -9.99 -18.92
CA ASN A 142 -8.59 -10.02 -20.13
C ASN A 142 -7.79 -9.66 -21.39
N LEU A 143 -6.85 -8.71 -21.29
CA LEU A 143 -5.94 -8.35 -22.39
C LEU A 143 -4.97 -9.49 -22.72
N ILE A 144 -4.40 -10.12 -21.71
CA ILE A 144 -3.51 -11.28 -21.87
C ILE A 144 -4.25 -12.42 -22.60
N ASP A 145 -5.48 -12.71 -22.20
CA ASP A 145 -6.28 -13.78 -22.80
C ASP A 145 -6.61 -13.49 -24.27
N LEU A 146 -7.00 -12.25 -24.58
CA LEU A 146 -7.28 -11.82 -25.94
C LEU A 146 -6.03 -11.92 -26.82
N GLN A 147 -4.88 -11.48 -26.31
CA GLN A 147 -3.63 -11.49 -27.06
C GLN A 147 -3.12 -12.90 -27.28
N THR A 148 -3.26 -13.78 -26.28
CA THR A 148 -2.94 -15.21 -26.40
C THR A 148 -3.78 -15.88 -27.50
N LYS A 149 -5.09 -15.61 -27.55
CA LYS A 149 -5.97 -16.12 -28.62
C LYS A 149 -5.54 -15.64 -30.00
N ARG A 150 -5.15 -14.36 -30.14
CA ARG A 150 -4.65 -13.80 -31.41
C ARG A 150 -3.39 -14.51 -31.88
N VAL A 151 -2.41 -14.69 -31.00
CA VAL A 151 -1.16 -15.40 -31.30
C VAL A 151 -1.45 -16.84 -31.75
N GLN A 152 -2.36 -17.55 -31.07
CA GLN A 152 -2.74 -18.91 -31.46
C GLN A 152 -3.36 -18.97 -32.87
N MET A 153 -4.28 -18.04 -33.20
CA MET A 153 -4.86 -17.98 -34.54
C MET A 153 -3.83 -17.68 -35.63
N GLU A 154 -2.85 -16.83 -35.32
CA GLU A 154 -1.75 -16.51 -36.23
C GLU A 154 -0.84 -17.72 -36.46
N ILE A 155 -0.50 -18.47 -35.40
CA ILE A 155 0.25 -19.74 -35.50
C ILE A 155 -0.47 -20.72 -36.41
N GLU A 156 -1.78 -20.93 -36.22
CA GLU A 156 -2.55 -21.85 -37.07
C GLU A 156 -2.63 -21.38 -38.53
N THR A 157 -2.73 -20.06 -38.75
CA THR A 157 -2.68 -19.49 -40.10
C THR A 157 -1.34 -19.75 -40.77
N LEU A 158 -0.23 -19.53 -40.05
CA LEU A 158 1.13 -19.78 -40.56
C LEU A 158 1.36 -21.28 -40.83
N LYS A 159 0.88 -22.18 -39.97
CA LYS A 159 0.92 -23.63 -40.22
C LYS A 159 0.20 -24.00 -41.52
N ASN A 160 -1.01 -23.47 -41.73
CA ASN A 160 -1.78 -23.73 -42.94
C ASN A 160 -1.09 -23.17 -44.20
N GLN A 161 -0.49 -21.98 -44.11
CA GLN A 161 0.30 -21.42 -45.21
C GLN A 161 1.53 -22.27 -45.52
N PHE A 162 2.22 -22.76 -44.50
CA PHE A 162 3.39 -23.63 -44.64
C PHE A 162 3.03 -24.97 -45.31
N ILE A 163 1.92 -25.62 -44.91
CA ILE A 163 1.43 -26.84 -45.55
C ILE A 163 1.13 -26.61 -47.04
N LYS A 164 0.43 -25.52 -47.37
CA LYS A 164 0.14 -25.16 -48.77
C LYS A 164 1.42 -24.94 -49.58
N MET A 165 2.42 -24.28 -49.00
CA MET A 165 3.72 -24.08 -49.63
C MET A 165 4.43 -25.41 -49.92
N GLN A 166 4.41 -26.36 -48.97
CA GLN A 166 4.99 -27.70 -49.20
C GLN A 166 4.27 -28.46 -50.32
N MET A 167 2.94 -28.37 -50.39
CA MET A 167 2.17 -29.01 -51.47
C MET A 167 2.54 -28.44 -52.84
N LEU A 168 2.66 -27.11 -52.95
CA LEU A 168 3.09 -26.45 -54.19
C LEU A 168 4.52 -26.86 -54.56
N GLN A 169 5.43 -26.97 -53.58
CA GLN A 169 6.79 -27.45 -53.82
C GLN A 169 6.80 -28.89 -54.33
N ALA A 170 6.00 -29.78 -53.76
CA ALA A 170 5.85 -31.16 -54.22
C ALA A 170 5.31 -31.23 -55.66
N GLN A 171 4.30 -30.41 -55.98
CA GLN A 171 3.77 -30.30 -57.35
C GLN A 171 4.81 -29.78 -58.34
N MET A 172 5.58 -28.75 -57.97
CA MET A 172 6.66 -28.23 -58.82
C MET A 172 7.75 -29.27 -59.06
N ASN A 173 8.12 -30.04 -58.04
CA ASN A 173 9.08 -31.13 -58.17
C ASN A 173 8.56 -32.23 -59.11
N ASP A 174 7.29 -32.63 -58.99
CA ASP A 174 6.66 -33.58 -59.91
C ASP A 174 6.63 -33.07 -61.35
N ILE A 175 6.22 -31.82 -61.57
CA ILE A 175 6.25 -31.18 -62.88
C ILE A 175 7.68 -31.16 -63.44
N SER A 176 8.67 -30.79 -62.63
CA SER A 176 10.08 -30.79 -63.03
C SER A 176 10.55 -32.17 -63.48
N MET A 177 10.23 -33.22 -62.71
CA MET A 177 10.53 -34.61 -63.10
C MET A 177 9.85 -35.00 -64.41
N ARG A 178 8.57 -34.64 -64.61
CA ARG A 178 7.85 -34.93 -65.87
C ARG A 178 8.44 -34.19 -67.07
N ILE A 179 8.86 -32.94 -66.91
CA ILE A 179 9.57 -32.17 -67.94
C ILE A 179 10.90 -32.84 -68.26
N GLN A 180 11.71 -33.18 -67.25
CA GLN A 180 13.00 -33.86 -67.45
C GLN A 180 12.82 -35.21 -68.17
N ALA A 181 11.82 -36.01 -67.81
CA ALA A 181 11.52 -37.27 -68.49
C ALA A 181 11.11 -37.05 -69.96
N THR A 182 10.27 -36.05 -70.23
CA THR A 182 9.76 -35.77 -71.58
C THR A 182 10.84 -35.24 -72.52
N PHE A 183 11.70 -34.32 -72.03
CA PHE A 183 12.69 -33.64 -72.86
C PHE A 183 14.10 -34.25 -72.76
N GLY A 184 14.43 -34.97 -71.69
CA GLY A 184 15.68 -35.74 -71.58
C GLY A 184 15.73 -36.93 -72.55
N LEU A 185 14.59 -37.56 -72.83
CA LEU A 185 14.45 -38.62 -73.84
C LEU A 185 14.56 -38.10 -75.29
N GLN A 186 14.36 -36.80 -75.53
CA GLN A 186 14.47 -36.21 -76.87
C GLN A 186 15.92 -35.91 -77.30
N ASN A 187 16.87 -35.81 -76.36
CA ASN A 187 18.29 -35.57 -76.66
C ASN A 187 19.14 -36.86 -76.78
N SER A 188 18.50 -38.04 -76.76
CA SER A 188 19.15 -39.36 -76.81
C SER A 188 18.88 -40.13 -78.11
N LYS A 189 18.51 -39.43 -79.20
CA LYS A 189 18.34 -40.01 -80.55
C LYS A 189 19.22 -39.31 -81.55
#